data_AF-A0A957P499-F1
#
_entry.id   AF-A0A957P499-F1
#
_cell.length_a   1.000
_cell.length_b   1.000
_cell.length_c   1.000
_cell.angle_alpha   90.00
_cell.angle_beta   90.00
_cell.angle_gamma   90.00
#
_symmetry.space_group_name_H-M   'P 1'
#
loop_
_entity.id
_entity.type
_entity.pdbx_description
1 polymer ?
#
loop_
_entity_poly.entity_id
_entity_poly.type
_entity_poly.pdbx_seq_one_letter_code
_entity_poly.pdbx_strand_id
1 'polypeptide(L)' 'MVAIAERISPQEYLALERKSETKHEYINGRMVEMTGASRKRNLIVGNLVYILMSQLRGRGGLSKRYAYPRTRDWLVYVS' A
#
# COMPACT_ATOMS: atom_id res chain seq x y z
N MET A 1 -10.66 8.17 9.83
CA MET A 1 -9.27 7.96 10.29
C MET A 1 -9.22 8.30 11.76
N VAL A 2 -9.04 7.28 12.61
CA VAL A 2 -8.90 7.45 14.07
C VAL A 2 -7.46 7.08 14.40
N ALA A 3 -6.75 7.98 15.08
CA ALA A 3 -5.41 7.70 15.56
C ALA A 3 -5.50 6.76 16.77
N ILE A 4 -4.77 5.66 16.71
CA ILE A 4 -4.74 4.66 17.78
C ILE A 4 -3.50 4.81 18.68
N ALA A 5 -2.47 5.52 18.19
CA ALA A 5 -1.33 5.96 18.99
C ALA A 5 -0.85 7.34 18.55
N GLU A 6 -0.43 8.15 19.53
CA GLU A 6 0.06 9.51 19.32
C GLU A 6 1.51 9.63 19.82
N ARG A 7 2.40 10.18 18.99
CA ARG A 7 3.85 10.32 19.22
C ARG A 7 4.64 9.01 19.31
N ILE A 8 4.45 8.13 18.35
CA ILE A 8 5.27 6.93 18.17
C ILE A 8 6.48 7.24 17.27
N SER A 9 7.66 6.67 17.57
CA SER A 9 8.81 6.77 16.68
C SER A 9 8.65 5.85 15.45
N PRO A 10 9.33 6.12 14.33
CA PRO A 10 9.28 5.24 13.17
C PRO A 10 9.73 3.80 13.46
N GLN A 11 10.72 3.63 14.34
CA GLN A 11 11.26 2.31 14.71
C GLN A 11 10.24 1.50 15.52
N GLU A 12 9.59 2.13 16.49
CA GLU A 12 8.52 1.51 17.27
C GLU A 12 7.31 1.18 16.40
N TYR A 13 6.92 2.09 15.50
CA TYR A 13 5.87 1.83 14.52
C TYR A 13 6.16 0.57 13.70
N LEU A 14 7.38 0.43 13.15
CA LEU A 14 7.75 -0.76 12.37
C LEU A 14 7.76 -2.04 13.20
N ALA A 15 8.14 -1.96 14.48
CA ALA A 15 8.14 -3.11 15.38
C ALA A 15 6.70 -3.57 15.71
N LEU A 16 5.78 -2.62 15.90
CA LEU A 16 4.36 -2.88 16.13
C LEU A 16 3.69 -3.40 14.85
N GLU A 17 3.93 -2.76 13.71
CA GLU A 17 3.33 -3.13 12.43
C GLU A 17 3.65 -4.57 12.03
N ARG A 18 4.88 -5.06 12.31
CA ARG A 18 5.27 -6.45 12.04
C ARG A 18 4.52 -7.49 12.88
N LYS A 19 4.01 -7.11 14.04
CA LYS A 19 3.27 -7.98 14.96
C LYS A 19 1.76 -7.82 14.81
N SER A 20 1.32 -6.80 14.09
CA SER A 20 -0.07 -6.46 13.94
C SER A 20 -0.77 -7.35 12.92
N GLU A 21 -1.99 -7.76 13.24
CA GLU A 21 -2.87 -8.49 12.32
C GLU A 21 -3.55 -7.53 11.33
N THR A 22 -3.78 -6.27 11.75
CA THR A 22 -4.31 -5.20 10.89
C THR A 22 -3.21 -4.26 10.43
N LYS A 23 -3.38 -3.66 9.25
CA LYS A 23 -2.42 -2.68 8.70
C LYS A 23 -2.70 -1.28 9.22
N HIS A 24 -1.64 -0.52 9.46
CA HIS A 24 -1.72 0.85 9.93
C HIS A 24 -1.00 1.82 8.98
N GLU A 25 -1.33 3.10 9.10
CA GLU A 25 -0.62 4.20 8.45
C GLU A 25 0.14 5.02 9.50
N TYR A 26 1.41 5.30 9.22
CA TYR A 26 2.23 6.22 10.02
C TYR A 26 2.16 7.63 9.44
N ILE A 27 1.57 8.56 10.17
CA ILE A 27 1.38 9.95 9.73
C ILE A 27 1.87 10.90 10.84
N ASN A 28 2.99 11.58 10.60
CA ASN A 28 3.56 12.59 11.51
C ASN A 28 3.71 12.10 12.97
N GLY A 29 4.22 10.88 13.18
CA GLY A 29 4.34 10.32 14.53
C GLY A 29 3.05 9.76 15.10
N ARG A 30 1.98 9.64 14.30
CA ARG A 30 0.73 8.99 14.68
C ARG A 30 0.58 7.68 13.94
N MET A 31 0.06 6.68 14.64
CA MET A 31 -0.40 5.44 14.03
C MET A 31 -1.91 5.53 13.85
N VAL A 32 -2.38 5.30 12.63
CA VAL A 32 -3.79 5.39 12.25
C VAL A 32 -4.20 4.05 11.65
N GLU A 33 -5.38 3.54 12.00
CA GLU A 33 -5.95 2.37 11.35
C GLU A 33 -6.10 2.62 9.84
N MET A 34 -5.53 1.73 9.03
CA MET A 34 -5.73 1.80 7.59
C MET A 34 -7.15 1.34 7.30
N THR A 35 -7.96 2.16 6.63
CA THR A 35 -9.30 1.73 6.22
C THR A 35 -9.17 0.48 5.34
N GLY A 36 -9.74 -0.62 5.81
CA GLY A 36 -9.61 -1.94 5.21
C GLY A 36 -9.78 -1.90 3.69
N ALA A 37 -8.83 -2.54 3.00
CA ALA A 37 -8.82 -2.61 1.55
C ALA A 37 -9.93 -3.56 1.07
N SER A 38 -11.11 -3.02 0.73
CA SER A 38 -12.16 -3.87 0.16
C SER A 38 -11.72 -4.43 -1.19
N ARG A 39 -12.11 -5.68 -1.50
CA ARG A 39 -11.79 -6.33 -2.78
C ARG A 39 -12.17 -5.44 -3.99
N LYS A 40 -13.29 -4.73 -3.89
CA LYS A 40 -13.75 -3.78 -4.91
C LYS A 40 -12.81 -2.59 -5.06
N ARG A 41 -12.38 -1.98 -3.94
CA ARG A 41 -11.39 -0.89 -3.94
C ARG A 41 -10.07 -1.37 -4.58
N ASN A 42 -9.60 -2.56 -4.21
CA ASN A 42 -8.37 -3.09 -4.77
C ASN A 42 -8.47 -3.24 -6.28
N LEU A 43 -9.52 -3.89 -6.80
CA LEU A 43 -9.71 -4.04 -8.25
C LEU A 43 -9.68 -2.71 -9.01
N ILE A 44 -10.32 -1.66 -8.48
CA ILE A 44 -10.32 -0.32 -9.10
C ILE A 44 -8.90 0.25 -9.12
N VAL A 45 -8.19 0.22 -7.99
CA VAL A 45 -6.82 0.74 -7.87
C VAL A 45 -5.87 -0.03 -8.80
N GLY A 46 -5.97 -1.35 -8.85
CA GLY A 46 -5.15 -2.18 -9.72
C GLY A 46 -5.33 -1.88 -11.20
N ASN A 47 -6.57 -1.72 -11.65
CA ASN A 47 -6.88 -1.34 -13.03
C ASN A 47 -6.29 0.04 -13.36
N LEU A 48 -6.41 1.00 -12.45
CA LEU A 48 -5.84 2.34 -12.62
C LEU A 48 -4.31 2.29 -12.74
N VAL A 49 -3.64 1.58 -11.83
CA VAL A 49 -2.18 1.40 -11.86
C VAL A 49 -1.74 0.74 -13.16
N TYR A 50 -2.44 -0.30 -13.62
CA TYR A 50 -2.12 -0.98 -14.87
C TYR A 50 -2.18 -0.02 -16.08
N ILE A 51 -3.25 0.77 -16.19
CA ILE A 51 -3.40 1.76 -17.26
C ILE A 51 -2.27 2.78 -17.20
N LEU A 52 -2.01 3.37 -16.03
CA LEU A 52 -0.95 4.37 -15.87
C LEU A 52 0.43 3.81 -16.22
N MET A 53 0.77 2.61 -15.73
CA MET A 53 2.03 1.95 -16.04
C MET A 53 2.17 1.65 -17.54
N SER A 54 1.08 1.31 -18.23
CA SER A 54 1.10 1.10 -19.69
C SER A 54 1.44 2.39 -20.44
N GLN A 55 0.94 3.54 -19.99
CA GLN A 55 1.16 4.85 -20.61
C GLN A 55 2.56 5.41 -20.32
N LEU A 56 3.14 5.05 -19.17
CA LEU A 56 4.48 5.49 -18.75
C LEU A 56 5.60 4.59 -19.29
N ARG A 57 5.28 3.40 -19.80
CA ARG A 57 6.25 2.45 -20.36
C ARG A 57 6.98 3.07 -21.56
N GLY A 58 8.32 3.06 -21.50
CA GLY A 58 9.18 3.56 -22.60
C GLY A 58 9.40 5.07 -22.63
N ARG A 59 8.80 5.84 -21.72
CA ARG A 59 8.96 7.31 -21.62
C ARG A 59 9.91 7.78 -20.52
N GLY A 60 10.82 6.91 -20.07
CA GLY A 60 11.75 7.19 -18.96
C GLY A 60 11.15 7.04 -17.55
N GLY A 61 9.90 6.58 -17.43
CA GLY A 61 9.22 6.33 -16.16
C GLY A 61 9.37 4.88 -15.66
N LEU A 62 9.89 4.76 -14.42
CA LEU A 62 10.10 3.57 -13.60
C LEU A 62 10.86 2.41 -14.28
N SER A 63 12.14 2.31 -13.92
CA SER A 63 13.03 1.19 -14.25
C SER A 63 12.39 -0.15 -13.85
N LYS A 64 12.82 -1.21 -14.56
CA LYS A 64 12.26 -2.57 -14.63
C LYS A 64 12.05 -3.35 -13.31
N ARG A 65 12.08 -2.71 -12.13
CA ARG A 65 11.92 -3.35 -10.80
C ARG A 65 10.48 -3.66 -10.39
N TYR A 66 9.47 -3.03 -10.99
CA TYR A 66 8.05 -3.30 -10.70
C TYR A 66 7.28 -3.70 -11.97
N ALA A 67 7.78 -4.70 -12.70
CA ALA A 67 6.99 -5.31 -13.76
C ALA A 67 5.78 -6.03 -13.13
N TYR A 68 4.63 -5.35 -13.08
CA TYR A 68 3.38 -5.95 -12.63
C TYR A 68 3.08 -7.19 -13.47
N PRO A 69 3.01 -8.39 -12.87
CA PRO A 69 2.65 -9.59 -13.59
C PRO A 69 1.20 -9.48 -14.07
N ARG A 70 0.92 -10.10 -15.22
CA ARG A 70 -0.37 -10.03 -15.92
C ARG A 70 -1.52 -10.72 -15.13
N THR A 71 -1.21 -11.38 -14.02
CA THR A 71 -2.12 -12.24 -13.23
C THR A 71 -2.55 -11.58 -11.92
N ARG A 72 -3.68 -12.05 -11.37
CA ARG A 72 -4.39 -11.54 -10.18
C ARG A 72 -3.61 -11.62 -8.84
N ASP A 73 -2.34 -12.03 -8.86
CA ASP A 73 -1.55 -12.36 -7.68
C ASP A 73 -1.12 -11.15 -6.84
N TRP A 74 -1.21 -9.95 -7.38
CA TRP A 74 -0.87 -8.72 -6.64
C TRP A 74 -1.93 -8.34 -5.59
N LEU A 75 -3.16 -8.86 -5.70
CA LEU A 75 -4.22 -8.61 -4.71
C LEU A 75 -3.82 -9.08 -3.31
N VAL A 76 -2.96 -10.10 -3.23
CA VAL A 76 -2.52 -10.74 -1.98
C VAL A 76 -1.60 -9.84 -1.15
N TYR A 77 -0.85 -8.93 -1.79
CA TYR A 77 0.05 -7.99 -1.11
C TYR A 77 -0.66 -6.77 -0.51
N VAL A 78 -1.88 -6.47 -0.99
CA VAL A 78 -2.67 -5.29 -0.59
C VAL A 78 -3.88 -5.65 0.28
N SER A 79 -4.14 -6.95 0.49
CA SER A 79 -5.02 -7.48 1.53
C SER A 79 -4.35 -7.55 2.90
#